data_AF-A0A0F3RHY5-F1
#
_entry.id   AF-A0A0F3RHY5-F1
#
_cell.length_a   1.000
_cell.length_b   1.000
_cell.length_c   1.000
_cell.angle_alpha   90.00
_cell.angle_beta   90.00
_cell.angle_gamma   90.00
#
_symmetry.space_group_name_H-M   'P 1'
#
loop_
_entity.id
_entity.type
_entity.pdbx_description
1 polymer ?
#
loop_
_entity_poly.entity_id
_entity_poly.type
_entity_poly.pdbx_seq_one_letter_code
_entity_poly.pdbx_strand_id
1 'polypeptide(L)'
;MLNKNYKIILSSCIANIFEWYDYTLFIHFSITIANNFFPKANQSAILLEAFLVFAVGYLVRPIGGIFFGIIGDKFGRKEAVAMSVICISLPTTIIGILPTYQSIGISATIIITITRLLQGLSVGGNLTGSV
;
A
#
# COMPACT_ATOMS: atom_id res chain seq x y z
N MET A 1 -0.35 -34.02 6.89
CA MET A 1 0.40 -33.05 6.08
C MET A 1 -0.46 -32.20 5.14
N LEU A 2 -1.58 -32.71 4.60
CA LEU A 2 -2.48 -31.98 3.69
C LEU A 2 -3.09 -30.67 4.25
N ASN A 3 -3.32 -30.58 5.56
CA ASN A 3 -4.01 -29.45 6.20
C ASN A 3 -3.16 -28.16 6.29
N LYS A 4 -1.82 -28.26 6.13
CA LYS A 4 -0.90 -27.12 6.27
C LYS A 4 -0.83 -26.29 4.98
N ASN A 5 -0.89 -26.95 3.82
CA ASN A 5 -0.85 -26.30 2.51
C ASN A 5 -2.12 -25.49 2.25
N TYR A 6 -3.29 -25.99 2.66
CA TYR A 6 -4.56 -25.28 2.51
C TYR A 6 -4.58 -23.95 3.26
N LYS A 7 -4.01 -23.91 4.48
CA LYS A 7 -3.89 -22.68 5.27
C LYS A 7 -2.96 -21.66 4.61
N ILE A 8 -1.87 -22.11 4.00
CA ILE A 8 -0.92 -21.24 3.30
C ILE A 8 -1.59 -20.64 2.06
N ILE A 9 -2.24 -21.47 1.23
CA ILE A 9 -2.97 -21.03 0.04
C ILE A 9 -4.06 -20.02 0.41
N LEU A 10 -4.86 -20.32 1.44
CA LEU A 10 -5.92 -19.43 1.91
C LEU A 10 -5.34 -18.08 2.37
N SER A 11 -4.24 -18.08 3.11
CA SER A 11 -3.55 -16.86 3.55
C SER A 11 -3.06 -16.02 2.37
N SER A 12 -2.46 -16.65 1.35
CA SER A 12 -2.00 -15.96 0.14
C SER A 12 -3.16 -15.39 -0.68
N CYS A 13 -4.28 -16.13 -0.80
CA CYS A 13 -5.49 -15.64 -1.46
C CYS A 13 -6.07 -14.42 -0.75
N ILE A 14 -6.17 -14.46 0.59
CA ILE A 14 -6.65 -13.32 1.40
C ILE A 14 -5.73 -12.12 1.19
N ALA A 15 -4.42 -12.29 1.30
CA ALA A 15 -3.46 -11.19 1.10
C ALA A 15 -3.60 -10.55 -0.30
N ASN A 16 -3.75 -11.36 -1.34
CA ASN A 16 -3.97 -10.87 -2.70
C ASN A 16 -5.31 -10.12 -2.84
N ILE A 17 -6.40 -10.62 -2.24
CA ILE A 17 -7.70 -9.92 -2.25
C ILE A 17 -7.57 -8.55 -1.58
N PHE A 18 -6.89 -8.48 -0.42
CA PHE A 18 -6.68 -7.21 0.28
C PHE A 18 -5.86 -6.21 -0.53
N GLU A 19 -4.84 -6.68 -1.26
CA GLU A 19 -4.06 -5.84 -2.17
C GLU A 19 -4.94 -5.22 -3.27
N TRP A 20 -5.70 -6.05 -3.97
CA TRP A 20 -6.59 -5.59 -5.04
C TRP A 20 -7.69 -4.69 -4.51
N TYR A 21 -8.21 -4.98 -3.31
CA TYR A 21 -9.21 -4.16 -2.65
C TYR A 21 -8.70 -2.74 -2.36
N ASP A 22 -7.52 -2.58 -1.75
CA ASP A 22 -6.93 -1.25 -1.48
C ASP A 22 -6.64 -0.48 -2.78
N TYR A 23 -6.14 -1.18 -3.81
CA TYR A 23 -5.88 -0.61 -5.13
C TYR A 23 -7.16 -0.03 -5.75
N THR A 24 -8.23 -0.83 -5.80
CA THR A 24 -9.52 -0.43 -6.36
C THR A 24 -10.14 0.70 -5.56
N LEU A 25 -10.07 0.66 -4.22
CA LEU A 25 -10.57 1.73 -3.37
C LEU A 25 -9.91 3.07 -3.69
N PHE A 26 -8.59 3.10 -3.83
CA PHE A 26 -7.90 4.34 -4.12
C PHE A 26 -8.25 4.90 -5.50
N ILE A 27 -8.35 4.05 -6.52
CA ILE A 27 -8.79 4.51 -7.86
C ILE A 27 -10.20 5.08 -7.77
N HIS A 28 -11.11 4.38 -7.10
CA HIS A 28 -12.48 4.81 -6.94
C HIS A 28 -12.58 6.17 -6.22
N PHE A 29 -11.77 6.37 -5.17
CA PHE A 29 -11.71 7.61 -4.40
C PHE A 29 -10.67 8.60 -4.90
N SER A 30 -10.07 8.40 -6.07
CA SER A 30 -8.97 9.24 -6.59
C SER A 30 -9.34 10.72 -6.67
N ILE A 31 -10.56 11.04 -7.11
CA ILE A 31 -11.08 12.40 -7.18
C ILE A 31 -11.19 13.01 -5.77
N THR A 32 -11.72 12.27 -4.81
CA THR A 32 -11.85 12.70 -3.41
C THR A 32 -10.49 12.91 -2.77
N ILE A 33 -9.54 12.01 -3.03
CA ILE A 33 -8.18 12.08 -2.53
C ILE A 33 -7.44 13.29 -3.12
N ALA A 34 -7.54 13.47 -4.44
CA ALA A 34 -7.01 14.63 -5.15
C ALA A 34 -7.49 15.93 -4.48
N ASN A 35 -8.80 16.12 -4.36
CA ASN A 35 -9.37 17.36 -3.84
C ASN A 35 -9.05 17.63 -2.35
N ASN A 36 -8.83 16.60 -1.54
CA ASN A 36 -8.64 16.75 -0.09
C ASN A 36 -7.18 16.81 0.35
N PHE A 37 -6.24 16.18 -0.36
CA PHE A 37 -4.88 15.99 0.12
C PHE A 37 -3.80 16.70 -0.72
N PHE A 38 -4.18 17.37 -1.80
CA PHE A 38 -3.25 18.08 -2.70
C PHE A 38 -3.59 19.58 -2.77
N PRO A 39 -2.61 20.43 -3.13
CA PRO A 39 -2.84 21.86 -3.27
C PRO A 39 -3.92 22.17 -4.32
N LYS A 40 -4.66 23.26 -4.10
CA LYS A 40 -5.65 23.72 -5.08
C LYS A 40 -4.96 24.16 -6.37
N ALA A 41 -5.20 23.41 -7.43
CA ALA A 41 -4.81 23.71 -8.81
C ALA A 41 -5.99 23.43 -9.75
N ASN A 42 -5.75 23.44 -11.07
CA ASN A 42 -6.76 22.98 -12.03
C ASN A 42 -7.10 21.50 -11.78
N GLN A 43 -8.37 21.11 -11.95
CA GLN A 43 -8.86 19.76 -11.64
C GLN A 43 -7.99 18.65 -12.25
N SER A 44 -7.54 18.83 -13.50
CA SER A 44 -6.68 17.88 -14.20
C SER A 44 -5.29 17.73 -13.56
N ALA A 45 -4.73 18.81 -13.01
CA ALA A 45 -3.43 18.80 -12.37
C ALA A 45 -3.48 18.05 -11.02
N ILE A 46 -4.49 18.32 -10.20
CA ILE A 46 -4.65 17.66 -8.89
C ILE A 46 -4.89 16.15 -9.07
N LEU A 47 -5.69 15.76 -10.07
CA LEU A 47 -5.92 14.34 -10.36
C LEU A 47 -4.63 13.66 -10.85
N LEU A 48 -3.82 14.35 -11.66
CA LEU A 48 -2.52 13.85 -12.09
C LEU A 48 -1.59 13.63 -10.90
N GLU A 49 -1.56 14.53 -9.92
CA GLU A 49 -0.77 14.36 -8.69
C GLU A 49 -1.20 13.11 -7.90
N ALA A 50 -2.52 12.88 -7.76
CA ALA A 50 -3.03 11.66 -7.11
C ALA A 50 -2.60 10.38 -7.85
N PHE A 51 -2.63 10.37 -9.18
CA PHE A 51 -2.15 9.26 -9.99
C PHE A 51 -0.62 9.11 -9.97
N LEU A 52 0.13 10.21 -9.85
CA LEU A 52 1.58 10.15 -9.68
C LEU A 52 1.94 9.48 -8.35
N VAL A 53 1.32 9.90 -7.25
CA VAL A 53 1.52 9.27 -5.93
C VAL A 53 1.21 7.77 -5.98
N PHE A 54 0.15 7.41 -6.69
CA PHE A 54 -0.20 6.01 -6.93
C PHE A 54 0.87 5.25 -7.74
N ALA A 55 1.34 5.82 -8.84
CA ALA A 55 2.37 5.23 -9.69
C ALA A 55 3.69 5.06 -8.94
N VAL A 56 4.11 6.05 -8.15
CA VAL A 56 5.33 5.94 -7.35
C VAL A 56 5.19 4.84 -6.28
N GLY A 57 4.02 4.70 -5.65
CA GLY A 57 3.74 3.57 -4.75
C GLY A 57 3.98 2.21 -5.44
N TYR A 58 3.58 2.08 -6.71
CA TYR A 58 3.85 0.89 -7.51
C TYR A 58 5.33 0.67 -7.83
N LEU A 59 6.05 1.73 -8.18
CA LEU A 59 7.48 1.66 -8.51
C LEU A 59 8.34 1.19 -7.33
N VAL A 60 7.85 1.35 -6.10
CA VAL A 60 8.57 0.93 -4.90
C VAL A 60 8.36 -0.56 -4.56
N ARG A 61 7.44 -1.26 -5.22
CA ARG A 61 7.19 -2.70 -5.01
C ARG A 61 8.45 -3.59 -5.17
N PRO A 62 9.32 -3.42 -6.18
CA PRO A 62 10.55 -4.22 -6.29
C PRO A 62 11.48 -4.04 -5.07
N ILE A 63 11.56 -2.81 -4.56
CA ILE A 63 12.34 -2.49 -3.35
C ILE A 63 11.75 -3.23 -2.15
N GLY A 64 10.42 -3.24 -2.05
CA GLY A 64 9.68 -4.03 -1.06
C GLY A 64 9.99 -5.51 -1.15
N GLY A 65 9.98 -6.08 -2.36
CA GLY A 65 10.30 -7.49 -2.58
C GLY A 65 11.71 -7.87 -2.15
N ILE A 66 12.71 -7.01 -2.38
CA ILE A 66 14.07 -7.23 -1.89
C ILE A 66 14.09 -7.17 -0.35
N PHE A 67 13.49 -6.13 0.24
CA PHE A 67 13.50 -5.92 1.69
C PHE A 67 12.84 -7.07 2.45
N PHE A 68 11.61 -7.44 2.06
CA PHE A 68 10.88 -8.54 2.68
C PHE A 68 11.42 -9.92 2.27
N GLY A 69 12.08 -10.03 1.11
CA GLY A 69 12.82 -11.24 0.72
C GLY A 69 13.96 -11.54 1.69
N ILE A 70 14.79 -10.54 2.02
CA ILE A 70 15.88 -10.68 3.01
C ILE A 70 15.32 -11.05 4.38
N ILE A 71 14.19 -10.45 4.79
CA ILE A 71 13.51 -10.80 6.04
C ILE A 71 13.01 -12.25 6.00
N GLY A 72 12.42 -12.68 4.88
CA GLY A 72 11.95 -14.05 4.66
C GLY A 72 13.07 -15.08 4.73
N ASP A 73 14.24 -14.75 4.19
CA ASP A 73 15.44 -15.62 4.23
C ASP A 73 16.04 -15.71 5.64
N LYS A 74 15.99 -14.62 6.42
CA LYS A 74 16.61 -14.56 7.76
C LYS A 74 15.70 -15.02 8.90
N PHE A 75 14.40 -14.70 8.84
CA PHE A 75 13.43 -14.93 9.91
C PHE A 75 12.32 -15.93 9.53
N GLY A 76 12.26 -16.32 8.25
CA GLY A 76 11.29 -17.28 7.74
C GLY A 76 10.14 -16.64 6.94
N ARG A 77 9.77 -17.28 5.84
CA ARG A 77 8.75 -16.81 4.88
C ARG A 77 7.39 -16.49 5.50
N LYS A 78 6.96 -17.27 6.49
CA LYS A 78 5.68 -17.06 7.18
C LYS A 78 5.64 -15.71 7.90
N GLU A 79 6.75 -15.32 8.55
CA GLU A 79 6.83 -14.06 9.29
C GLU A 79 6.90 -12.87 8.33
N ALA A 80 7.64 -12.99 7.22
CA ALA A 80 7.69 -11.96 6.19
C ALA A 80 6.30 -11.65 5.59
N VAL A 81 5.53 -12.70 5.26
CA VAL A 81 4.15 -12.56 4.73
C VAL A 81 3.20 -11.97 5.77
N ALA A 82 3.30 -12.39 7.04
CA ALA A 82 2.47 -11.80 8.11
C ALA A 82 2.77 -10.32 8.32
N MET A 83 4.06 -9.94 8.34
CA MET A 83 4.50 -8.56 8.48
C MET A 83 4.03 -7.70 7.30
N SER A 84 4.12 -8.20 6.06
CA SER A 84 3.64 -7.45 4.89
C SER A 84 2.14 -7.16 4.95
N VAL A 85 1.33 -8.11 5.42
CA VAL A 85 -0.13 -7.90 5.54
C VAL A 85 -0.47 -6.83 6.59
N ILE A 86 0.23 -6.83 7.73
CA ILE A 86 0.06 -5.80 8.76
C ILE A 86 0.50 -4.42 8.25
N CYS A 87 1.59 -4.37 7.47
CA CYS A 87 2.07 -3.12 6.89
C CYS A 87 1.20 -2.58 5.76
N ILE A 88 0.23 -3.34 5.23
CA ILE A 88 -0.78 -2.82 4.28
C ILE A 88 -1.93 -2.10 5.02
N SER A 89 -2.42 -2.64 6.14
CA SER A 89 -3.63 -2.16 6.83
C SER A 89 -3.41 -0.88 7.67
N LEU A 90 -2.21 -0.73 8.25
CA LEU A 90 -1.83 0.47 9.00
C LEU A 90 -1.92 1.74 8.13
N PRO A 91 -1.29 1.78 6.95
CA PRO A 91 -1.45 2.87 6.00
C PRO A 91 -2.89 3.20 5.60
N THR A 92 -3.71 2.20 5.30
CA THR A 92 -5.11 2.43 4.90
C THR A 92 -5.89 3.11 6.03
N THR A 93 -5.61 2.74 7.27
CA THR A 93 -6.22 3.35 8.46
C THR A 93 -5.76 4.79 8.63
N ILE A 94 -4.46 5.06 8.43
CA ILE A 94 -3.89 6.42 8.48
C ILE A 94 -4.57 7.34 7.47
N ILE A 95 -4.78 6.88 6.23
CA ILE A 95 -5.48 7.68 5.19
C ILE A 95 -6.89 8.07 5.64
N GLY A 96 -7.59 7.18 6.33
CA GLY A 96 -8.96 7.43 6.82
C GLY A 96 -9.07 8.49 7.92
N ILE A 97 -8.03 8.65 8.75
CA ILE A 97 -7.99 9.64 9.83
C ILE A 97 -7.15 10.88 9.48
N LEU A 98 -6.52 10.91 8.31
CA LEU A 98 -5.59 11.96 7.92
C LEU A 98 -6.34 13.29 7.74
N PRO A 99 -5.93 14.37 8.44
CA PRO A 99 -6.49 15.69 8.20
C PRO A 99 -6.15 16.18 6.78
N THR A 100 -7.06 16.97 6.21
CA THR A 100 -6.97 17.45 4.82
C THR A 100 -5.87 18.50 4.64
N TYR A 101 -5.52 18.76 3.38
CA TYR A 101 -4.61 19.83 2.98
C TYR A 101 -5.02 21.20 3.53
N GLN A 102 -6.32 21.45 3.66
CA GLN A 102 -6.81 22.69 4.25
C GLN A 102 -6.42 22.85 5.73
N SER A 103 -6.29 21.74 6.48
CA SER A 103 -5.99 21.75 7.90
C SER A 103 -4.49 21.77 8.20
N ILE A 104 -3.70 20.97 7.49
CA ILE A 104 -2.26 20.78 7.78
C ILE A 104 -1.33 21.11 6.59
N GLY A 105 -1.88 21.64 5.49
CA GLY A 105 -1.10 22.08 4.33
C GLY A 105 -0.33 20.95 3.66
N ILE A 106 0.90 21.26 3.23
CA ILE A 106 1.80 20.34 2.50
C ILE A 106 2.05 19.03 3.24
N SER A 107 1.96 19.03 4.58
CA SER A 107 2.12 17.83 5.40
C SER A 107 1.09 16.76 5.06
N ALA A 108 -0.15 17.13 4.69
CA ALA A 108 -1.16 16.18 4.24
C ALA A 108 -0.69 15.42 2.98
N THR A 109 -0.17 16.15 1.99
CA THR A 109 0.36 15.58 0.74
C THR A 109 1.56 14.67 0.99
N ILE A 110 2.46 15.07 1.89
CA ILE A 110 3.63 14.28 2.24
C ILE A 110 3.22 12.99 2.95
N ILE A 111 2.34 13.08 3.95
CA ILE A 111 1.90 11.92 4.73
C ILE A 111 1.15 10.95 3.83
N ILE A 112 0.20 11.40 3.01
CA ILE A 112 -0.50 10.49 2.10
C ILE A 112 0.48 9.83 1.14
N THR A 113 1.46 10.57 0.60
CA THR A 113 2.48 10.01 -0.29
C THR A 113 3.29 8.92 0.41
N ILE A 114 3.87 9.21 1.58
CA ILE A 114 4.63 8.23 2.36
C ILE A 114 3.79 7.00 2.67
N THR A 115 2.53 7.21 3.04
CA THR A 115 1.59 6.14 3.35
C THR A 115 1.38 5.21 2.14
N ARG A 116 1.27 5.76 0.92
CA ARG A 116 1.19 4.97 -0.31
C ARG A 116 2.51 4.26 -0.65
N LEU A 117 3.66 4.88 -0.40
CA LEU A 117 4.97 4.23 -0.58
C LEU A 117 5.14 3.03 0.36
N LEU A 118 4.73 3.17 1.62
CA LEU A 118 4.77 2.08 2.61
C LEU A 118 3.84 0.91 2.21
N GLN A 119 2.65 1.20 1.67
CA GLN A 119 1.79 0.15 1.12
C GLN A 119 2.45 -0.56 -0.07
N GLY A 120 3.03 0.21 -0.99
CA GLY A 120 3.79 -0.31 -2.13
C GLY A 120 4.93 -1.25 -1.73
N LEU A 121 5.73 -0.85 -0.73
CA LEU A 121 6.79 -1.68 -0.14
C LEU A 121 6.22 -3.00 0.40
N SER A 122 5.14 -2.91 1.17
CA SER A 122 4.52 -4.06 1.84
C SER A 122 4.03 -5.10 0.85
N VAL A 123 3.39 -4.63 -0.23
CA VAL A 123 2.90 -5.48 -1.31
C VAL A 123 4.04 -6.21 -2.04
N GLY A 124 5.17 -5.54 -2.26
CA GLY A 124 6.35 -6.16 -2.86
C GLY A 124 6.83 -7.42 -2.12
N GLY A 125 6.71 -7.43 -0.79
CA GLY A 125 7.06 -8.57 0.03
C GLY A 125 6.12 -9.77 -0.07
N ASN A 126 4.84 -9.53 -0.34
CA ASN A 126 3.85 -10.59 -0.48
C ASN A 126 4.12 -11.45 -1.74
N LEU A 127 4.50 -10.81 -2.85
CA LEU A 127 4.75 -11.48 -4.13
C LEU A 127 6.05 -12.32 -4.13
N THR A 128 7.05 -11.92 -3.34
CA THR A 128 8.33 -12.64 -3.21
C THR A 128 8.30 -13.73 -2.14
N GLY A 129 7.50 -13.57 -1.08
CA GLY A 129 7.34 -14.58 -0.03
C GLY A 129 6.39 -15.74 -0.39
N SER A 130 5.48 -15.52 -1.34
CA SER A 130 4.42 -16.48 -1.73
C SER A 130 4.83 -17.54 -2.76
N VAL A 131 6.04 -17.44 -3.35
CA VAL A 131 6.59 -18.40 -4.35
C VAL A 131 7.84 -19.11 -3.88
#